data_AF-A0A9P0PWC5-F1
#
_entry.id   AF-A0A9P0PWC5-F1
#
_cell.length_a   1.000
_cell.length_b   1.000
_cell.length_c   1.000
_cell.angle_alpha   90.00
_cell.angle_beta   90.00
_cell.angle_gamma   90.00
#
_symmetry.space_group_name_H-M   'P 1'
#
loop_
_entity.id
_entity.type
_entity.pdbx_description
1 polymer ?
#
loop_
_entity_poly.entity_id
_entity_poly.type
_entity_poly.pdbx_seq_one_letter_code
_entity_poly.pdbx_strand_id
1 'polypeptide(L)'
;MLESVHNFHYNVTLAKAWYGTSINGTEAGVANLIHEHRVDIGAGGILRHGDSERISFYDYLMPTFPFRTCFIFKNPGSVKPGVEVLRPFSTSTWYSTCAAAFVMCSAIKMAYWIEYRFLRARINYRSSLFPHRLGGRFIYFTLLILSTLLYNYYSSSLVSSLLNSKPWTPTNLKELYETKLRLGSEDQPYTTLFITQERNNTWVQQINSTRFYEKDQANFMEPKEGVALVKNGGFAYHSEVKTVYPLIAMTFDVDSICDLVEINFVTPGVIGLMAQKNSQYTKLFLIR
;
A
#
# COMPACT_ATOMS: atom_id res chain seq x y z
N MET A 1 4.21 34.10 15.03
CA MET A 1 3.14 34.47 14.07
C MET A 1 1.86 34.89 14.78
N LEU A 2 1.29 34.10 15.70
CA LEU A 2 0.09 34.53 16.42
C LEU A 2 0.33 35.78 17.28
N GLU A 3 1.47 35.84 17.98
CA GLU A 3 1.88 37.02 18.76
C GLU A 3 1.96 38.28 17.89
N SER A 4 2.61 38.22 16.73
CA SER A 4 2.75 39.37 15.83
C SER A 4 1.44 39.84 15.23
N VAL A 5 0.43 38.96 15.10
CA VAL A 5 -0.88 39.30 14.51
C VAL A 5 -1.83 39.87 15.56
N HIS A 6 -1.83 39.31 16.77
CA HIS A 6 -2.79 39.64 17.83
C HIS A 6 -2.21 40.49 18.97
N ASN A 7 -0.91 40.78 18.93
CA ASN A 7 -0.19 41.61 19.90
C ASN A 7 -0.48 41.24 21.37
N PHE A 8 -0.35 39.96 21.70
CA PHE A 8 -0.55 39.45 23.06
C PHE A 8 0.77 39.01 23.70
N HIS A 9 0.87 39.14 25.02
CA HIS A 9 1.97 38.59 25.79
C HIS A 9 1.63 37.19 26.28
N TYR A 10 2.61 36.29 26.30
CA TYR A 10 2.43 34.92 26.79
C TYR A 10 3.57 34.52 27.73
N ASN A 11 3.26 33.59 28.62
CA ASN A 11 4.26 32.91 29.45
C ASN A 11 4.28 31.43 29.09
N VAL A 12 5.48 30.85 28.94
CA VAL A 12 5.65 29.47 28.50
C VAL A 12 5.95 28.58 29.69
N THR A 13 5.16 27.52 29.85
CA THR A 13 5.43 26.46 30.80
C THR A 13 5.60 25.14 30.05
N LEU A 14 6.65 24.40 30.42
CA LEU A 14 6.94 23.09 29.82
C LEU A 14 6.24 22.01 30.65
N ALA A 15 5.38 21.24 29.99
CA ALA A 15 4.80 20.03 30.55
C ALA A 15 5.67 18.82 30.23
N LYS A 16 5.77 17.88 31.17
CA LYS A 16 6.56 16.65 31.00
C LYS A 16 5.87 15.59 30.15
N ALA A 17 4.56 15.69 29.94
CA ALA A 17 3.79 14.77 29.11
C ALA A 17 2.60 15.47 28.45
N TRP A 18 2.16 14.91 27.33
CA TRP A 18 0.95 15.31 26.62
C TRP A 18 -0.31 14.96 27.40
N TYR A 19 -0.35 13.74 27.93
CA TYR A 19 -1.46 13.15 28.66
C TYR A 19 -0.94 12.09 29.64
N GLY A 20 -1.68 11.86 30.73
CA GLY A 20 -1.42 10.78 31.68
C GLY A 20 -1.10 11.24 33.10
N THR A 21 -1.05 10.25 33.99
CA THR A 21 -0.59 10.43 35.37
C THR A 21 0.94 10.41 35.39
N SER A 22 1.51 11.38 36.11
CA SER A 22 2.91 11.34 36.53
C SER A 22 3.18 10.06 37.31
N ILE A 23 4.45 9.67 37.38
CA ILE A 23 4.95 8.58 38.24
C ILE A 23 4.48 8.74 39.70
N ASN A 24 4.23 9.98 40.13
CA ASN A 24 3.74 10.30 41.48
C ASN A 24 2.21 10.24 41.64
N GLY A 25 1.47 9.74 40.66
CA GLY A 25 0.00 9.65 40.70
C GLY A 25 -0.74 10.96 40.48
N THR A 26 -0.04 12.09 40.30
CA THR A 26 -0.65 13.36 39.90
C THR A 26 -0.91 13.39 38.39
N GLU A 27 -2.11 13.74 37.95
CA GLU A 27 -2.43 13.92 36.52
C GLU A 27 -1.57 15.05 35.93
N ALA A 28 -0.51 14.69 35.21
CA ALA A 28 0.52 15.61 34.74
C ALA A 28 0.58 15.56 33.22
N GLY A 29 -0.45 16.10 32.57
CA GLY A 29 -0.51 16.27 31.13
C GLY A 29 -0.88 17.71 30.76
N VAL A 30 -0.48 18.15 29.56
CA VAL A 30 -0.93 19.44 28.99
C VAL A 30 -2.46 19.54 29.04
N ALA A 31 -3.16 18.44 28.76
CA ALA A 31 -4.62 18.39 28.82
C ALA A 31 -5.18 18.70 30.23
N ASN A 32 -4.55 18.18 31.29
CA ASN A 32 -5.01 18.44 32.66
C ASN A 32 -4.71 19.89 33.08
N LEU A 33 -3.55 20.42 32.71
CA LEU A 33 -3.22 21.83 32.98
C LEU A 33 -4.19 22.82 32.33
N ILE A 34 -4.69 22.48 31.13
CA ILE A 34 -5.74 23.24 30.46
C ILE A 34 -7.08 23.06 31.17
N HIS A 35 -7.42 21.84 31.59
CA HIS A 35 -8.67 21.55 32.30
C HIS A 35 -8.76 22.25 33.67
N GLU A 36 -7.67 22.28 34.43
CA GLU A 36 -7.54 22.95 35.73
C GLU A 36 -7.42 24.48 35.62
N HIS A 37 -7.55 25.06 34.42
CA HIS A 37 -7.36 26.50 34.16
C HIS A 37 -5.98 27.04 34.59
N ARG A 38 -4.96 26.19 34.64
CA ARG A 38 -3.58 26.59 34.97
C ARG A 38 -2.80 27.07 33.75
N VAL A 39 -3.23 26.66 32.56
CA VAL A 39 -2.71 27.07 31.26
C VAL A 39 -3.88 27.41 30.35
N ASP A 40 -3.75 28.49 29.57
CA ASP A 40 -4.80 28.96 28.68
C ASP A 40 -4.82 28.23 27.34
N ILE A 41 -3.63 27.98 26.76
CA ILE A 41 -3.44 27.43 25.43
C ILE A 41 -2.34 26.37 25.43
N GLY A 42 -2.62 25.21 24.85
CA GLY A 42 -1.64 24.19 24.53
C GLY A 42 -1.00 24.46 23.17
N ALA A 43 0.24 24.95 23.17
CA ALA A 43 1.02 25.18 21.94
C ALA A 43 1.45 23.86 21.26
N GLY A 44 1.49 22.79 22.04
CA GLY A 44 1.79 21.49 21.53
C GLY A 44 0.56 20.86 20.89
N GLY A 45 0.63 20.60 19.58
CA GLY A 45 -0.51 20.10 18.84
C GLY A 45 -0.93 18.70 19.29
N ILE A 46 -2.22 18.52 19.58
CA ILE A 46 -2.81 17.22 19.91
C ILE A 46 -3.67 16.70 18.76
N LEU A 47 -3.61 15.39 18.54
CA LEU A 47 -4.41 14.71 17.54
C LEU A 47 -5.89 14.75 17.93
N ARG A 48 -6.70 15.39 17.08
CA ARG A 48 -8.14 15.42 17.25
C ARG A 48 -8.75 14.11 16.75
N HIS A 49 -8.98 13.16 17.66
CA HIS A 49 -9.83 12.00 17.38
C HIS A 49 -11.30 12.37 17.59
N GLY A 50 -12.12 12.25 16.54
CA GLY A 50 -13.53 12.65 16.53
C GLY A 50 -14.39 11.95 17.60
N ASP A 51 -14.08 10.70 17.93
CA ASP A 51 -14.83 9.89 18.91
C ASP A 51 -14.22 9.92 20.31
N SER A 52 -13.22 10.78 20.55
CA SER A 52 -12.56 10.82 21.84
C SER A 52 -13.39 11.58 22.86
N GLU A 53 -13.63 10.97 24.02
CA GLU A 53 -14.18 11.63 25.22
C GLU A 53 -13.39 12.91 25.59
N ARG A 54 -12.14 13.02 25.11
CA ARG A 54 -11.25 14.17 25.27
C ARG A 54 -11.83 15.49 24.75
N ILE A 55 -12.72 15.45 23.75
CA ILE A 55 -13.35 16.66 23.20
C ILE A 55 -14.20 17.40 24.26
N SER A 56 -14.58 16.72 25.35
CA SER A 56 -15.33 17.35 26.44
C SER A 56 -14.47 18.25 27.34
N PHE A 57 -13.16 17.98 27.47
CA PHE A 57 -12.29 18.66 28.44
C PHE A 57 -11.69 19.98 27.92
N TYR A 58 -11.49 20.10 26.61
CA TYR A 58 -10.89 21.28 25.98
C TYR A 58 -11.40 21.46 24.54
N ASP A 59 -11.22 22.66 23.99
CA ASP A 59 -11.56 22.99 22.60
C ASP A 59 -10.33 23.04 21.71
N TYR A 60 -10.49 22.71 20.43
CA TYR A 60 -9.45 22.84 19.42
C TYR A 60 -9.57 24.21 18.75
N LEU A 61 -8.53 25.04 18.84
CA LEU A 61 -8.50 26.40 18.27
C LEU A 61 -8.51 26.38 16.74
N MET A 62 -7.55 25.64 16.15
CA MET A 62 -7.42 25.54 14.70
C MET A 62 -6.72 24.23 14.30
N PRO A 63 -7.08 23.66 13.14
CA PRO A 63 -6.27 22.61 12.52
C PRO A 63 -4.93 23.20 12.08
N THR A 64 -3.83 22.75 12.70
CA THR A 64 -2.48 23.26 12.40
C THR A 64 -1.80 22.44 11.31
N PHE A 65 -1.88 21.11 11.39
CA PHE A 65 -1.26 20.26 10.38
C PHE A 65 -1.93 18.88 10.25
N PRO A 66 -1.91 18.29 9.05
CA PRO A 66 -2.38 16.93 8.85
C PRO A 66 -1.40 15.93 9.48
N PHE A 67 -1.92 15.03 10.29
CA PHE A 67 -1.18 13.99 10.98
C PHE A 67 -1.45 12.63 10.35
N ARG A 68 -0.37 11.91 10.03
CA ARG A 68 -0.41 10.58 9.44
C ARG A 68 0.78 9.77 9.91
N THR A 69 0.52 8.59 10.46
CA THR A 69 1.56 7.60 10.76
C THR A 69 1.32 6.33 9.97
N CYS A 70 2.41 5.66 9.61
CA CYS A 70 2.33 4.45 8.82
C CYS A 70 3.49 3.51 9.16
N PHE A 71 3.27 2.23 8.92
CA PHE A 71 4.34 1.26 8.74
C PHE A 71 4.92 1.40 7.34
N ILE A 72 6.24 1.55 7.27
CA ILE A 72 7.00 1.63 6.03
C ILE A 72 7.96 0.44 6.00
N PHE A 73 7.97 -0.28 4.89
CA PHE A 73 8.84 -1.42 4.67
C PHE A 73 9.08 -1.65 3.19
N LYS A 74 10.16 -2.36 2.87
CA LYS A 74 10.42 -2.83 1.50
C LYS A 74 9.51 -4.00 1.17
N ASN A 75 8.87 -3.98 0.00
CA ASN A 75 8.00 -5.06 -0.44
C ASN A 75 8.77 -6.40 -0.45
N PRO A 76 8.31 -7.46 0.25
CA PRO A 76 8.94 -8.77 0.23
C PRO A 76 8.88 -9.48 -1.14
N GLY A 77 8.22 -8.91 -2.14
CA GLY A 77 8.43 -9.29 -3.55
C GLY A 77 7.90 -10.69 -3.90
N SER A 78 6.76 -11.10 -3.34
CA SER A 78 6.13 -12.36 -3.74
C SER A 78 5.43 -12.23 -5.10
N VAL A 79 6.19 -12.37 -6.18
CA VAL A 79 5.67 -12.71 -7.50
C VAL A 79 5.55 -14.24 -7.54
N LYS A 80 4.32 -14.78 -7.58
CA LYS A 80 4.15 -16.23 -7.78
C LYS A 80 4.64 -16.59 -9.18
N PRO A 81 5.80 -17.26 -9.34
CA PRO A 81 6.31 -17.59 -10.65
C PRO A 81 5.47 -18.72 -11.24
N GLY A 82 5.03 -18.58 -12.50
CA GLY A 82 4.47 -19.69 -13.29
C GLY A 82 3.10 -19.47 -13.91
N VAL A 83 2.30 -18.49 -13.47
CA VAL A 83 0.96 -18.22 -14.05
C VAL A 83 1.00 -17.10 -15.10
N GLU A 84 2.10 -16.35 -15.18
CA GLU A 84 2.24 -15.17 -16.05
C GLU A 84 2.23 -15.51 -17.54
N VAL A 85 2.68 -16.71 -17.93
CA VAL A 85 2.76 -17.15 -19.34
C VAL A 85 1.38 -17.39 -19.96
N LEU A 86 0.39 -17.78 -19.16
CA LEU A 86 -0.98 -18.06 -19.61
C LEU A 86 -1.94 -16.88 -19.42
N ARG A 87 -1.54 -15.87 -18.63
CA ARG A 87 -2.27 -14.64 -18.35
C ARG A 87 -2.58 -13.73 -19.57
N PRO A 88 -1.77 -13.68 -20.64
CA PRO A 88 -1.98 -12.73 -21.75
C PRO A 88 -3.25 -12.98 -22.55
N PHE A 89 -3.77 -14.21 -22.51
CA PHE A 89 -5.02 -14.59 -23.15
C PHE A 89 -6.06 -15.00 -22.11
N SER A 90 -7.28 -14.49 -22.29
CA SER A 90 -8.43 -14.95 -21.54
C SER A 90 -8.71 -16.43 -21.83
N THR A 91 -9.28 -17.14 -20.87
CA THR A 91 -9.73 -18.53 -21.03
C THR A 91 -10.64 -18.68 -22.25
N SER A 92 -11.52 -17.72 -22.50
CA SER A 92 -12.38 -17.67 -23.69
C SER A 92 -11.56 -17.63 -24.99
N THR A 93 -10.54 -16.76 -25.05
CA THR A 93 -9.66 -16.61 -26.23
C THR A 93 -8.86 -17.88 -26.52
N TRP A 94 -8.40 -18.57 -25.48
CA TRP A 94 -7.74 -19.88 -25.64
C TRP A 94 -8.68 -20.90 -26.29
N TYR A 95 -9.93 -21.02 -25.80
CA TYR A 95 -10.91 -21.92 -26.41
C TYR A 95 -11.26 -21.54 -27.85
N SER A 96 -11.45 -20.25 -28.13
CA SER A 96 -11.71 -19.76 -29.50
C SER A 96 -10.53 -20.06 -30.45
N THR A 97 -9.30 -19.91 -29.98
CA THR A 97 -8.09 -20.18 -30.77
C THR A 97 -7.96 -21.68 -31.06
N CYS A 98 -8.16 -22.53 -30.07
CA CYS A 98 -8.19 -23.99 -30.24
C CYS A 98 -9.31 -24.44 -31.18
N ALA A 99 -10.51 -23.86 -31.06
CA ALA A 99 -11.64 -24.15 -31.94
C ALA A 99 -11.36 -23.72 -33.39
N ALA A 100 -10.82 -22.51 -33.61
CA ALA A 100 -10.45 -22.03 -34.93
C ALA A 100 -9.36 -22.90 -35.57
N ALA A 101 -8.33 -23.28 -34.81
CA ALA A 101 -7.29 -24.20 -35.28
C ALA A 101 -7.87 -25.57 -35.66
N PHE A 102 -8.80 -26.11 -34.85
CA PHE A 102 -9.47 -27.38 -35.12
C PHE A 102 -10.30 -27.32 -36.40
N VAL A 103 -11.09 -26.25 -36.61
CA VAL A 103 -11.88 -26.03 -37.82
C VAL A 103 -10.99 -25.94 -39.06
N MET A 104 -9.90 -25.16 -38.99
CA MET A 104 -8.96 -25.01 -40.11
C MET A 104 -8.23 -26.31 -40.44
N CYS A 105 -7.77 -27.06 -39.42
CA CYS A 105 -7.17 -28.38 -39.61
C CYS A 105 -8.15 -29.39 -40.22
N SER A 106 -9.41 -29.36 -39.79
CA SER A 106 -10.47 -30.21 -40.34
C SER A 106 -10.79 -29.84 -41.79
N ALA A 107 -10.82 -28.55 -42.12
CA ALA A 107 -11.02 -28.06 -43.48
C ALA A 107 -9.86 -28.47 -44.41
N ILE A 108 -8.60 -28.41 -43.94
CA ILE A 108 -7.43 -28.88 -44.70
C ILE A 108 -7.50 -30.39 -44.92
N LYS A 109 -7.83 -31.17 -43.88
CA LYS A 109 -8.01 -32.63 -44.01
C LYS A 109 -9.13 -32.98 -45.00
N MET A 110 -10.23 -32.25 -44.96
CA MET A 110 -11.36 -32.43 -45.89
C MET A 110 -10.93 -32.08 -47.32
N ALA A 111 -10.24 -30.96 -47.53
CA ALA A 111 -9.72 -30.58 -48.85
C ALA A 111 -8.74 -31.64 -49.40
N TYR A 112 -7.85 -32.16 -48.56
CA TYR A 112 -6.93 -33.23 -48.92
C TYR A 112 -7.67 -34.54 -49.25
N TRP A 113 -8.70 -34.91 -48.48
CA TRP A 113 -9.50 -36.11 -48.73
C TRP A 113 -10.26 -36.03 -50.05
N ILE A 114 -10.85 -34.86 -50.35
CA ILE A 114 -11.53 -34.59 -51.62
C ILE A 114 -10.53 -34.71 -52.79
N GLU A 115 -9.38 -34.04 -52.70
CA GLU A 115 -8.34 -34.12 -53.73
C GLU A 115 -7.84 -35.56 -53.95
N TYR A 116 -7.59 -36.29 -52.86
CA TYR A 116 -7.17 -37.68 -52.90
C TYR A 116 -8.21 -38.57 -53.59
N ARG A 117 -9.50 -38.42 -53.27
CA ARG A 117 -10.59 -39.19 -53.88
C ARG A 117 -10.72 -38.91 -55.38
N PHE A 118 -10.57 -37.66 -55.81
CA PHE A 118 -10.62 -37.28 -57.22
C PHE A 118 -9.38 -37.72 -58.01
N LEU A 119 -8.17 -37.64 -57.43
CA LEU A 119 -6.92 -37.96 -58.11
C LEU A 119 -6.66 -39.47 -58.20
N ARG A 120 -7.12 -40.26 -57.22
CA ARG A 120 -7.11 -41.74 -57.26
C ARG A 120 -7.87 -42.32 -58.46
N ALA A 121 -8.84 -41.56 -59.00
CA ALA A 121 -9.61 -41.96 -60.17
C ALA A 121 -8.92 -41.65 -61.51
N ARG A 122 -7.85 -40.86 -61.56
CA ARG A 122 -7.21 -40.44 -62.82
C ARG A 122 -5.77 -40.92 -63.04
N ILE A 123 -4.83 -40.90 -62.09
CA ILE A 123 -3.41 -41.36 -62.26
C ILE A 123 -2.78 -41.75 -60.88
N ASN A 124 -1.79 -42.64 -60.86
CA ASN A 124 -0.94 -42.98 -59.69
C ASN A 124 -0.39 -41.72 -58.98
N TYR A 125 -1.02 -41.35 -57.85
CA TYR A 125 -0.69 -40.16 -57.07
C TYR A 125 0.48 -40.44 -56.12
N ARG A 126 1.60 -39.70 -56.29
CA ARG A 126 2.64 -39.57 -55.25
C ARG A 126 2.18 -38.50 -54.25
N SER A 127 2.17 -38.83 -52.96
CA SER A 127 1.75 -37.94 -51.88
C SER A 127 2.65 -36.71 -51.78
N SER A 128 2.23 -35.57 -52.35
CA SER A 128 2.81 -34.27 -52.00
C SER A 128 2.20 -33.76 -50.70
N LEU A 129 3.04 -33.21 -49.81
CA LEU A 129 2.63 -32.66 -48.50
C LEU A 129 1.66 -31.47 -48.61
N PHE A 130 1.49 -30.90 -49.81
CA PHE A 130 0.73 -29.69 -50.08
C PHE A 130 -0.50 -29.97 -50.94
N PRO A 131 -1.66 -29.32 -50.67
CA PRO A 131 -2.84 -29.40 -51.51
C PRO A 131 -2.55 -28.81 -52.89
N HIS A 132 -2.99 -29.51 -53.94
CA HIS A 132 -2.69 -29.13 -55.32
C HIS A 132 -3.67 -28.09 -55.85
N ARG A 133 -4.95 -28.10 -55.40
CA ARG A 133 -5.95 -27.14 -55.86
C ARG A 133 -5.81 -25.80 -55.16
N LEU A 134 -6.19 -24.75 -55.88
CA LEU A 134 -6.16 -23.36 -55.40
C LEU A 134 -6.91 -23.19 -54.07
N GLY A 135 -8.07 -23.84 -53.90
CA GLY A 135 -8.86 -23.77 -52.67
C GLY A 135 -8.11 -24.27 -51.42
N GLY A 136 -7.41 -25.40 -51.51
CA GLY A 136 -6.62 -25.91 -50.39
C GLY A 136 -5.40 -25.02 -50.06
N ARG A 137 -4.79 -24.41 -51.09
CA ARG A 137 -3.69 -23.46 -50.91
C ARG A 137 -4.14 -22.18 -50.20
N PHE A 138 -5.32 -21.65 -50.52
CA PHE A 138 -5.88 -20.49 -49.82
C PHE A 138 -6.13 -20.79 -48.34
N ILE A 139 -6.72 -21.95 -48.01
CA ILE A 139 -6.97 -22.34 -46.61
C ILE A 139 -5.65 -22.46 -45.84
N TYR A 140 -4.63 -23.08 -46.42
CA TYR A 140 -3.30 -23.20 -45.82
C TYR A 140 -2.63 -21.84 -45.63
N PHE A 141 -2.71 -20.95 -46.63
CA PHE A 141 -2.17 -19.60 -46.53
C PHE A 141 -2.85 -18.77 -45.43
N THR A 142 -4.18 -18.85 -45.32
CA THR A 142 -4.94 -18.21 -44.25
C THR A 142 -4.55 -18.74 -42.87
N LEU A 143 -4.30 -20.05 -42.74
CA LEU A 143 -3.79 -20.65 -41.50
C LEU A 143 -2.41 -20.09 -41.11
N LEU A 144 -1.50 -19.96 -42.07
CA LEU A 144 -0.17 -19.39 -41.83
C LEU A 144 -0.23 -17.92 -41.41
N ILE A 145 -1.10 -17.13 -42.05
CA ILE A 145 -1.34 -15.73 -41.67
C ILE A 145 -1.89 -15.67 -40.23
N LEU A 146 -2.93 -16.46 -39.94
CA LEU A 146 -3.55 -16.50 -38.61
C LEU A 146 -2.53 -16.90 -37.52
N SER A 147 -1.70 -17.91 -37.79
CA SER A 147 -0.65 -18.36 -36.87
C SER A 147 0.38 -17.26 -36.60
N THR A 148 0.81 -16.55 -37.64
CA THR A 148 1.76 -15.44 -37.51
C THR A 148 1.18 -14.28 -36.70
N LEU A 149 -0.09 -13.91 -36.96
CA LEU A 149 -0.79 -12.86 -36.23
C LEU A 149 -0.98 -13.22 -34.75
N LEU A 150 -1.41 -14.45 -34.45
CA LEU A 150 -1.58 -14.93 -33.08
C LEU A 150 -0.25 -14.93 -32.30
N TYR A 151 0.84 -15.35 -32.94
CA TYR A 151 2.17 -15.35 -32.33
C TYR A 151 2.65 -13.92 -31.99
N ASN A 152 2.50 -12.99 -32.94
CA ASN A 152 2.88 -11.60 -32.74
C ASN A 152 2.02 -10.90 -31.66
N TYR A 153 0.73 -11.19 -31.62
CA TYR A 153 -0.15 -10.65 -30.58
C TYR A 153 0.18 -11.25 -29.21
N TYR A 154 0.39 -12.58 -29.14
CA TYR A 154 0.72 -13.26 -27.88
C TYR A 154 2.02 -12.74 -27.28
N SER A 155 3.09 -12.64 -28.08
CA SER A 155 4.38 -12.13 -27.62
C SER A 155 4.29 -10.67 -27.15
N SER A 156 3.59 -9.81 -27.89
CA SER A 156 3.36 -8.41 -27.49
C SER A 156 2.58 -8.29 -26.19
N SER A 157 1.52 -9.08 -26.04
CA SER A 157 0.69 -9.10 -24.82
C SER A 157 1.45 -9.68 -23.62
N LEU A 158 2.28 -10.70 -23.82
CA LEU A 158 3.12 -11.27 -22.77
C LEU A 158 4.15 -10.24 -22.26
N VAL A 159 4.86 -9.57 -23.15
CA VAL A 159 5.83 -8.52 -22.78
C VAL A 159 5.11 -7.36 -22.06
N SER A 160 3.95 -6.93 -22.56
CA SER A 160 3.16 -5.90 -21.89
C SER A 160 2.70 -6.33 -20.49
N SER A 161 2.27 -7.58 -20.33
CA SER A 161 1.85 -8.12 -19.02
C SER A 161 3.02 -8.20 -18.03
N LEU A 162 4.22 -8.52 -18.49
CA LEU A 162 5.42 -8.59 -17.65
C LEU A 162 5.91 -7.20 -17.22
N LEU A 163 5.79 -6.20 -18.09
CA LEU A 163 6.11 -4.81 -17.74
C LEU A 163 5.06 -4.20 -16.82
N ASN A 164 3.79 -4.56 -16.99
CA ASN A 164 2.67 -4.05 -16.19
C ASN A 164 2.35 -4.92 -14.97
N SER A 165 3.10 -6.00 -14.69
CA SER A 165 2.84 -6.85 -13.54
C SER A 165 3.19 -6.07 -12.27
N LYS A 166 2.18 -5.46 -11.66
CA LYS A 166 2.33 -4.83 -10.35
C LYS A 166 2.66 -5.93 -9.33
N PRO A 167 3.77 -5.81 -8.58
CA PRO A 167 4.07 -6.77 -7.53
C PRO A 167 2.95 -6.76 -6.49
N TRP A 168 2.65 -7.93 -5.90
CA TRP A 168 1.72 -7.98 -4.78
C TRP A 168 2.26 -7.10 -3.64
N THR A 169 1.43 -6.20 -3.14
CA THR A 169 1.76 -5.29 -2.03
C THR A 169 0.70 -5.45 -0.95
N PRO A 170 1.07 -5.77 0.30
CA PRO A 170 0.11 -5.83 1.39
C PRO A 170 -0.53 -4.45 1.63
N THR A 171 -1.85 -4.37 1.66
CA THR A 171 -2.59 -3.09 1.83
C THR A 171 -3.12 -2.90 3.24
N ASN A 172 -3.27 -3.98 3.98
CA ASN A 172 -3.95 -4.01 5.28
C ASN A 172 -3.02 -4.51 6.38
N LEU A 173 -3.32 -4.14 7.62
CA LEU A 173 -2.59 -4.57 8.80
C LEU A 173 -2.57 -6.11 8.98
N LYS A 174 -3.65 -6.77 8.55
CA LYS A 174 -3.73 -8.25 8.49
C LYS A 174 -2.64 -8.83 7.58
N GLU A 175 -2.53 -8.31 6.36
CA GLU A 175 -1.57 -8.81 5.37
C GLU A 175 -0.14 -8.51 5.82
N LEU A 176 0.08 -7.34 6.46
CA LEU A 176 1.35 -7.04 7.11
C LEU A 176 1.73 -8.08 8.15
N TYR A 177 0.79 -8.48 9.02
CA TYR A 177 1.04 -9.52 10.01
C TYR A 177 1.40 -10.88 9.36
N GLU A 178 0.75 -11.23 8.25
CA GLU A 178 1.02 -12.47 7.50
C GLU A 178 2.40 -12.47 6.81
N THR A 179 2.96 -11.30 6.47
CA THR A 179 4.32 -11.22 5.87
C THR A 179 5.44 -11.64 6.83
N LYS A 180 5.16 -11.77 8.14
CA LYS A 180 6.11 -12.16 9.20
C LYS A 180 7.35 -11.25 9.31
N LEU A 181 7.29 -10.03 8.80
CA LEU A 181 8.34 -9.02 8.96
C LEU A 181 8.56 -8.70 10.45
N ARG A 182 9.80 -8.33 10.80
CA ARG A 182 10.09 -7.75 12.11
C ARG A 182 9.51 -6.33 12.16
N LEU A 183 8.89 -5.96 13.27
CA LEU A 183 8.24 -4.67 13.43
C LEU A 183 8.99 -3.84 14.47
N GLY A 184 9.15 -2.55 14.22
CA GLY A 184 9.58 -1.58 15.21
C GLY A 184 8.84 -0.26 15.04
N SER A 185 8.94 0.60 16.05
CA SER A 185 8.33 1.92 16.02
C SER A 185 9.27 2.99 16.56
N GLU A 186 9.00 4.24 16.24
CA GLU A 186 9.49 5.37 17.00
C GLU A 186 8.88 5.36 18.42
N ASP A 187 9.68 5.74 19.43
CA ASP A 187 9.21 5.95 20.80
C ASP A 187 8.37 7.23 20.86
N GLN A 188 7.08 7.08 20.61
CA GLN A 188 6.13 8.18 20.64
C GLN A 188 4.96 7.84 21.57
N PRO A 189 4.64 8.70 22.57
CA PRO A 189 3.59 8.42 23.54
C PRO A 189 2.21 8.14 22.93
N TYR A 190 1.89 8.77 21.80
CA TYR A 190 0.63 8.55 21.10
C TYR A 190 0.52 7.14 20.52
N THR A 191 1.63 6.53 20.11
CA THR A 191 1.66 5.18 19.55
C THR A 191 1.30 4.16 20.63
N THR A 192 1.97 4.25 21.78
CA THR A 192 1.69 3.39 22.94
C THR A 192 0.26 3.54 23.42
N LEU A 193 -0.25 4.77 23.46
CA LEU A 193 -1.63 5.07 23.83
C LEU A 193 -2.63 4.46 22.85
N PHE A 194 -2.42 4.63 21.54
CA PHE A 194 -3.28 4.06 20.50
C PHE A 194 -3.34 2.53 20.62
N ILE A 195 -2.19 1.87 20.72
CA ILE A 195 -2.10 0.42 20.85
C ILE A 195 -2.81 -0.09 22.12
N THR A 196 -2.71 0.65 23.22
CA THR A 196 -3.32 0.27 24.51
C THR A 196 -4.83 0.52 24.54
N GLN A 197 -5.30 1.58 23.87
CA GLN A 197 -6.71 1.97 23.88
C GLN A 197 -7.54 1.27 22.79
N GLU A 198 -6.90 0.81 21.71
CA GLU A 198 -7.58 0.19 20.58
C GLU A 198 -8.15 -1.20 20.94
N ARG A 199 -9.48 -1.26 21.12
CA ARG A 199 -10.20 -2.51 21.47
C ARG A 199 -10.89 -3.18 20.30
N ASN A 200 -11.14 -2.45 19.22
CA ASN A 200 -11.97 -2.93 18.12
C ASN A 200 -11.15 -3.69 17.07
N ASN A 201 -9.87 -3.34 16.89
CA ASN A 201 -9.01 -3.97 15.90
C ASN A 201 -8.19 -5.13 16.48
N THR A 202 -8.56 -6.36 16.14
CA THR A 202 -7.87 -7.59 16.57
C THR A 202 -6.41 -7.65 16.11
N TRP A 203 -6.08 -7.07 14.95
CA TRP A 203 -4.71 -7.09 14.42
C TRP A 203 -3.78 -6.15 15.17
N VAL A 204 -4.29 -5.01 15.66
CA VAL A 204 -3.51 -4.12 16.54
C VAL A 204 -3.14 -4.84 17.83
N GLN A 205 -4.09 -5.59 18.42
CA GLN A 205 -3.85 -6.38 19.63
C GLN A 205 -2.84 -7.52 19.40
N GLN A 206 -2.93 -8.20 18.25
CA GLN A 206 -1.96 -9.26 17.90
C GLN A 206 -0.56 -8.70 17.69
N ILE A 207 -0.43 -7.58 16.98
CA ILE A 207 0.87 -6.92 16.76
C ILE A 207 1.45 -6.44 18.09
N ASN A 208 0.61 -5.90 18.99
CA ASN A 208 1.00 -5.52 20.35
C ASN A 208 1.63 -6.68 21.12
N SER A 209 0.94 -7.82 21.20
CA SER A 209 1.38 -8.94 22.03
C SER A 209 2.54 -9.75 21.44
N THR A 210 2.73 -9.73 20.12
CA THR A 210 3.67 -10.66 19.46
C THR A 210 4.87 -10.01 18.78
N ARG A 211 4.81 -8.72 18.42
CA ARG A 211 5.81 -8.10 17.54
C ARG A 211 6.35 -6.75 17.99
N PHE A 212 5.61 -5.99 18.81
CA PHE A 212 6.11 -4.73 19.36
C PHE A 212 7.06 -4.92 20.55
N TYR A 213 6.94 -6.03 21.27
CA TYR A 213 7.85 -6.38 22.36
C TYR A 213 8.68 -7.61 21.95
N GLU A 214 9.97 -7.41 21.66
CA GLU A 214 10.92 -8.50 21.50
C GLU A 214 11.56 -8.77 22.87
N LYS A 215 11.36 -9.96 23.45
CA LYS A 215 11.94 -10.39 24.75
C LYS A 215 11.65 -9.41 25.91
N ASP A 216 10.39 -9.02 26.07
CA ASP A 216 9.93 -8.07 27.11
C ASP A 216 10.48 -6.63 27.00
N GLN A 217 11.24 -6.31 25.95
CA GLN A 217 11.64 -4.95 25.61
C GLN A 217 10.90 -4.47 24.36
N ALA A 218 10.34 -3.26 24.44
CA ALA A 218 9.69 -2.64 23.30
C ALA A 218 10.72 -2.34 22.22
N ASN A 219 10.41 -2.72 20.96
CA ASN A 219 11.28 -2.49 19.82
C ASN A 219 11.15 -1.05 19.31
N PHE A 220 11.44 -0.10 20.20
CA PHE A 220 11.48 1.31 19.90
C PHE A 220 12.89 1.73 19.48
N MET A 221 12.98 2.53 18.41
CA MET A 221 14.25 2.97 17.84
C MET A 221 14.13 4.35 17.21
N GLU A 222 15.27 5.04 17.13
CA GLU A 222 15.35 6.36 16.51
C GLU A 222 14.99 6.27 15.00
N PRO A 223 14.31 7.28 14.42
CA PRO A 223 13.94 7.28 13.00
C PRO A 223 15.08 6.97 12.02
N LYS A 224 16.30 7.43 12.32
CA LYS A 224 17.48 7.15 11.46
C LYS A 224 17.84 5.67 11.42
N GLU A 225 17.80 5.01 12.57
CA GLU A 225 18.10 3.58 12.69
C GLU A 225 17.00 2.74 12.05
N GLY A 226 15.73 3.07 12.33
CA GLY A 226 14.58 2.38 11.75
C GLY A 226 14.55 2.45 10.22
N VAL A 227 14.83 3.62 9.66
CA VAL A 227 14.89 3.81 8.20
C VAL A 227 16.06 3.05 7.57
N ALA A 228 17.21 2.94 8.26
CA ALA A 228 18.32 2.12 7.79
C ALA A 228 17.97 0.61 7.78
N LEU A 229 17.23 0.12 8.77
CA LEU A 229 16.74 -1.26 8.80
C LEU A 229 15.71 -1.53 7.69
N VAL A 230 14.83 -0.57 7.41
CA VAL A 230 13.90 -0.65 6.26
C VAL A 230 14.67 -0.75 4.94
N LYS A 231 15.78 -0.02 4.80
CA LYS A 231 16.64 -0.08 3.60
C LYS A 231 17.22 -1.48 3.37
N ASN A 232 17.63 -2.15 4.44
CA ASN A 232 18.17 -3.51 4.39
C ASN A 232 17.09 -4.58 4.06
N GLY A 233 15.81 -4.25 4.25
CA GLY A 233 14.69 -5.15 4.01
C GLY A 233 14.41 -6.11 5.18
N GLY A 234 13.26 -6.80 5.14
CA GLY A 234 12.85 -7.72 6.20
C GLY A 234 12.33 -7.07 7.49
N PHE A 235 12.22 -5.74 7.50
CA PHE A 235 11.82 -4.93 8.65
C PHE A 235 10.73 -3.93 8.25
N ALA A 236 9.74 -3.73 9.12
CA ALA A 236 8.73 -2.68 8.99
C ALA A 236 8.80 -1.71 10.16
N TYR A 237 8.93 -0.43 9.81
CA TYR A 237 9.13 0.65 10.77
C TYR A 237 7.90 1.55 10.82
N HIS A 238 7.37 1.80 12.02
CA HIS A 238 6.26 2.71 12.26
C HIS A 238 6.75 4.07 12.78
N SER A 239 6.40 5.15 12.08
CA SER A 239 6.68 6.52 12.51
C SER A 239 5.76 7.51 11.76
N GLU A 240 5.85 8.80 12.12
CA GLU A 240 5.16 9.86 11.41
C GLU A 240 5.79 10.07 10.02
N VAL A 241 4.92 10.22 9.01
CA VAL A 241 5.31 10.44 7.62
C VAL A 241 6.26 11.62 7.46
N LYS A 242 6.03 12.71 8.21
CA LYS A 242 6.85 13.92 8.16
C LYS A 242 8.29 13.71 8.65
N THR A 243 8.50 12.77 9.56
CA THR A 243 9.82 12.44 10.09
C THR A 243 10.56 11.52 9.13
N VAL A 244 9.86 10.53 8.57
CA VAL A 244 10.48 9.47 7.78
C VAL A 244 10.74 9.88 6.33
N TYR A 245 9.84 10.61 5.68
CA TYR A 245 10.00 10.96 4.25
C TYR A 245 11.28 11.74 3.93
N PRO A 246 11.69 12.75 4.72
CA PRO A 246 12.97 13.42 4.49
C PRO A 246 14.17 12.47 4.64
N LEU A 247 14.11 11.55 5.62
CA LEU A 247 15.18 10.58 5.83
C LEU A 247 15.29 9.60 4.66
N ILE A 248 14.16 9.10 4.16
CA ILE A 248 14.12 8.23 2.96
C ILE A 248 14.67 8.98 1.75
N ALA A 249 14.21 10.21 1.50
CA ALA A 249 14.66 11.01 0.36
C ALA A 249 16.16 11.29 0.38
N MET A 250 16.79 11.34 1.56
CA MET A 250 18.23 11.54 1.72
C MET A 250 19.05 10.25 1.66
N THR A 251 18.46 9.09 1.96
CA THR A 251 19.21 7.83 2.15
C THR A 251 18.92 6.73 1.14
N PHE A 252 17.79 6.81 0.42
CA PHE A 252 17.35 5.78 -0.53
C PHE A 252 17.59 6.21 -1.98
N ASP A 253 17.95 5.24 -2.81
CA ASP A 253 17.97 5.42 -4.26
C ASP A 253 16.54 5.37 -4.82
N VAL A 254 16.31 5.99 -5.98
CA VAL A 254 14.98 6.11 -6.59
C VAL A 254 14.30 4.74 -6.76
N ASP A 255 15.04 3.73 -7.21
CA ASP A 255 14.51 2.36 -7.36
C ASP A 255 14.09 1.75 -6.02
N SER A 256 14.87 2.01 -4.96
CA SER A 256 14.55 1.52 -3.62
C SER A 256 13.30 2.19 -3.03
N ILE A 257 13.01 3.44 -3.43
CA ILE A 257 11.78 4.15 -3.03
C ILE A 257 10.56 3.50 -3.70
N CYS A 258 10.68 3.09 -4.96
CA CYS A 258 9.58 2.41 -5.68
C CYS A 258 9.22 1.04 -5.09
N ASP A 259 10.15 0.39 -4.38
CA ASP A 259 9.92 -0.88 -3.68
C ASP A 259 9.23 -0.72 -2.31
N LEU A 260 9.07 0.51 -1.81
CA LEU A 260 8.48 0.75 -0.49
C LEU A 260 6.96 0.59 -0.49
N VAL A 261 6.44 0.03 0.60
CA VAL A 261 5.03 -0.13 0.88
C VAL A 261 4.70 0.60 2.17
N GLU A 262 3.56 1.29 2.16
CA GLU A 262 3.05 2.03 3.31
C GLU A 262 1.70 1.50 3.74
N ILE A 263 1.55 1.24 5.04
CA ILE A 263 0.27 0.86 5.63
C ILE A 263 -0.01 1.82 6.78
N ASN A 264 -1.11 2.56 6.67
CA ASN A 264 -1.54 3.47 7.75
C ASN A 264 -1.83 2.65 9.02
N PHE A 265 -1.33 3.12 10.16
CA PHE A 265 -1.52 2.44 11.43
C PHE A 265 -2.51 3.18 12.31
N VAL A 266 -2.17 4.42 12.69
CA VAL A 266 -3.11 5.32 13.36
C VAL A 266 -3.96 6.00 12.30
N THR A 267 -5.26 6.11 12.55
CA THR A 267 -6.20 6.79 11.64
C THR A 267 -5.70 8.21 11.34
N PRO A 268 -5.53 8.58 10.06
CA PRO A 268 -5.11 9.93 9.71
C PRO A 268 -6.07 10.96 10.28
N GLY A 269 -5.52 12.03 10.82
CA GLY A 269 -6.30 13.06 11.48
C GLY A 269 -5.65 14.41 11.35
N VAL A 270 -6.17 15.37 12.10
CA VAL A 270 -5.62 16.71 12.12
C VAL A 270 -5.18 17.03 13.53
N ILE A 271 -3.97 17.57 13.64
CA ILE A 271 -3.45 18.07 14.89
C ILE A 271 -3.83 19.54 15.02
N GLY A 272 -4.34 19.92 16.19
CA GLY A 272 -4.71 21.30 16.48
C GLY A 272 -4.17 21.78 17.83
N LEU A 273 -4.10 23.10 17.95
CA LEU A 273 -3.84 23.74 19.24
C LEU A 273 -5.05 23.58 20.14
N MET A 274 -4.79 23.34 21.42
CA MET A 274 -5.85 23.21 22.42
C MET A 274 -6.03 24.53 23.16
N ALA A 275 -7.26 24.83 23.54
CA ALA A 275 -7.59 25.90 24.47
C ALA A 275 -8.59 25.40 25.51
N GLN A 276 -8.69 26.14 26.60
CA GLN A 276 -9.71 25.89 27.61
C GLN A 276 -11.11 25.79 26.98
N LYS A 277 -11.95 24.93 27.55
CA LYS A 277 -13.31 24.73 27.08
C LYS A 277 -14.10 26.04 27.13
N ASN A 278 -14.82 26.36 26.05
CA ASN A 278 -15.57 27.61 25.87
C ASN A 278 -14.71 28.88 26.00
N SER A 279 -13.40 28.80 25.75
CA SER A 279 -12.52 29.96 25.84
C SER A 279 -12.79 30.99 24.73
N GLN A 280 -12.67 32.27 25.08
CA GLN A 280 -12.75 33.38 24.12
C GLN A 280 -11.66 33.32 23.05
N TYR A 281 -10.52 32.66 23.36
CA TYR A 281 -9.41 32.48 22.42
C TYR A 281 -9.79 31.66 21.18
N THR A 282 -10.78 30.76 21.30
CA THR A 282 -11.28 30.00 20.14
C THR A 282 -11.75 30.92 19.03
N LYS A 283 -12.53 31.95 19.36
CA LYS A 283 -13.04 32.92 18.39
C LYS A 283 -11.95 33.87 17.89
N LEU A 284 -11.01 34.25 18.77
CA LEU A 284 -9.93 35.18 18.43
C LEU A 284 -8.94 34.59 17.42
N PHE A 285 -8.57 33.31 17.61
CA PHE A 285 -7.57 32.63 16.77
C PHE A 285 -8.17 31.82 15.61
N LEU A 286 -9.49 31.76 15.48
CA LEU A 286 -10.16 31.27 14.28
C LEU A 286 -9.92 32.27 13.13
N ILE A 287 -8.79 32.13 12.44
CA ILE A 287 -8.52 32.84 11.20
C ILE A 287 -9.39 32.19 10.11
N ARG A 288 -10.27 32.98 9.51
CA ARG A 288 -11.14 32.57 8.39
C ARG A 288 -10.38 32.58 7.07
#